data_AF-A0A939LXG5-F1
#
_entry.id   AF-A0A939LXG5-F1
#
_cell.length_a   1.000
_cell.length_b   1.000
_cell.length_c   1.000
_cell.angle_alpha   90.00
_cell.angle_beta   90.00
_cell.angle_gamma   90.00
#
_symmetry.space_group_name_H-M   'P 1'
#
loop_
_entity.id
_entity.type
_entity.pdbx_description
1 polymer ?
#
loop_
_entity_poly.entity_id
_entity_poly.type
_entity_poly.pdbx_seq_one_letter_code
_entity_poly.pdbx_strand_id
1 'polypeptide(L)'
;MIEVQSGPLAARTRARYALFLEADERAARPLHKQRAGMEAWLCTILKNLGGEKAEARAPFLMAAAEGVLLHRITINPEAPIEESVALAVDATLAQA
;
A
#
# COMPACT_ATOMS: atom_id res chain seq x y z
N MET A 1 -6.69 -7.72 0.79
CA MET A 1 -5.57 -7.45 1.73
C MET A 1 -5.88 -6.26 2.64
N ILE A 2 -6.20 -5.08 2.10
CA ILE A 2 -6.51 -3.88 2.89
C ILE A 2 -7.63 -4.15 3.90
N GLU A 3 -8.72 -4.76 3.46
CA GLU A 3 -9.90 -5.06 4.30
C GLU A 3 -9.57 -5.87 5.56
N VAL A 4 -8.75 -6.92 5.43
CA VAL A 4 -8.29 -7.73 6.57
C VAL A 4 -7.39 -6.92 7.51
N GLN A 5 -6.51 -6.09 6.95
CA GLN A 5 -5.56 -5.27 7.72
C GLN A 5 -6.23 -4.05 8.37
N SER A 6 -7.35 -3.57 7.83
CA SER A 6 -8.16 -2.49 8.38
C SER A 6 -9.29 -2.97 9.29
N GLY A 7 -9.66 -4.25 9.23
CA GLY A 7 -10.67 -4.88 10.09
C GLY A 7 -10.04 -5.77 11.16
N PRO A 8 -10.12 -7.12 11.04
CA PRO A 8 -9.67 -8.03 12.10
C PRO A 8 -8.22 -7.83 12.58
N LEU A 9 -7.33 -7.34 11.71
CA LEU A 9 -5.91 -7.14 12.04
C LEU A 9 -5.54 -5.65 12.29
N ALA A 10 -6.53 -4.76 12.45
CA ALA A 10 -6.32 -3.32 12.60
C ALA A 10 -5.39 -2.94 13.75
N ALA A 11 -5.48 -3.64 14.90
CA ALA A 11 -4.60 -3.39 16.04
C ALA A 11 -3.13 -3.67 15.69
N ARG A 12 -2.87 -4.78 15.00
CA ARG A 12 -1.52 -5.14 14.52
C ARG A 12 -1.01 -4.15 13.47
N THR A 13 -1.90 -3.69 12.58
CA THR A 13 -1.57 -2.68 11.56
C THR A 13 -1.17 -1.36 12.21
N ARG A 14 -1.93 -0.86 13.19
CA ARG A 14 -1.57 0.36 13.94
C ARG A 14 -0.23 0.21 14.66
N ALA A 15 0.04 -0.95 15.28
CA ALA A 15 1.33 -1.22 15.90
C ALA A 15 2.49 -1.18 14.89
N ARG A 16 2.29 -1.69 13.67
CA ARG A 16 3.30 -1.58 12.60
C ARG A 16 3.53 -0.14 12.15
N TYR A 17 2.49 0.68 12.07
CA TYR A 17 2.64 2.11 11.76
C TYR A 17 3.42 2.83 12.87
N ALA A 18 3.12 2.56 14.14
CA ALA A 18 3.89 3.11 15.26
C ALA A 18 5.38 2.71 15.19
N LEU A 19 5.68 1.44 14.87
CA LEU A 19 7.07 1.00 14.67
C LEU A 19 7.72 1.66 13.45
N PHE A 20 6.98 1.91 12.37
CA PHE A 20 7.54 2.55 11.17
C PHE A 20 7.86 4.03 11.39
N LEU A 21 7.09 4.71 12.24
CA LEU A 21 7.24 6.14 12.51
C LEU A 21 8.21 6.43 13.66
N GLU A 22 8.19 5.61 14.71
CA GLU A 22 8.82 5.95 15.99
C GLU A 22 9.97 5.00 16.37
N ALA A 23 10.19 3.90 15.65
CA ALA A 23 11.23 2.94 16.02
C ALA A 23 12.60 3.31 15.44
N ASP A 24 13.66 2.84 16.09
CA ASP A 24 15.02 2.97 15.58
C ASP A 24 15.24 2.17 14.28
N GLU A 25 16.34 2.47 13.58
CA GLU A 25 16.68 1.85 12.30
C GLU A 25 16.72 0.30 12.37
N ARG A 26 17.20 -0.25 13.49
CA ARG A 26 17.30 -1.71 13.66
C ARG A 26 15.92 -2.34 13.72
N ALA A 27 15.00 -1.72 14.43
CA ALA A 27 13.61 -2.15 14.56
C ALA A 27 12.80 -1.92 13.27
N ALA A 28 13.08 -0.85 12.51
CA ALA A 28 12.41 -0.53 11.26
C ALA A 28 12.91 -1.38 10.06
N ARG A 29 14.16 -1.87 10.09
CA ARG A 29 14.79 -2.60 8.97
C ARG A 29 13.94 -3.74 8.36
N PRO A 30 13.27 -4.62 9.14
CA PRO A 30 12.42 -5.66 8.57
C PRO A 30 11.22 -5.10 7.80
N LEU A 31 10.67 -3.96 8.24
CA LEU A 31 9.54 -3.30 7.58
C LEU A 31 9.97 -2.71 6.23
N HIS A 32 11.15 -2.07 6.16
CA HIS A 32 11.70 -1.57 4.90
C HIS A 32 11.98 -2.71 3.90
N LYS A 33 12.53 -3.84 4.36
CA LYS A 33 12.74 -5.01 3.50
C LYS A 33 11.42 -5.55 2.94
N GLN A 34 10.38 -5.63 3.77
CA GLN A 34 9.05 -6.04 3.31
C GLN A 34 8.46 -5.05 2.31
N ARG A 35 8.61 -3.74 2.56
CA ARG A 35 8.17 -2.68 1.65
C ARG A 35 8.80 -2.83 0.27
N ALA A 36 10.12 -3.00 0.19
CA ALA A 36 10.82 -3.20 -1.08
C ALA A 36 10.33 -4.44 -1.84
N GLY A 37 10.06 -5.54 -1.12
CA GLY A 37 9.46 -6.73 -1.72
C GLY A 37 8.05 -6.50 -2.27
N MET A 38 7.24 -5.71 -1.58
CA MET A 38 5.89 -5.37 -2.04
C MET A 38 5.92 -4.46 -3.27
N GLU A 39 6.84 -3.50 -3.32
CA GLU A 39 7.04 -2.63 -4.48
C GLU A 39 7.47 -3.43 -5.72
N ALA A 40 8.46 -4.32 -5.58
CA ALA A 40 8.90 -5.19 -6.68
C ALA A 40 7.77 -6.09 -7.20
N TRP A 41 6.94 -6.61 -6.29
CA TRP A 41 5.78 -7.43 -6.62
C TRP A 41 4.70 -6.62 -7.36
N LEU A 42 4.36 -5.42 -6.88
CA LEU A 42 3.41 -4.52 -7.56
C LEU A 42 3.91 -4.11 -8.94
N CYS A 43 5.21 -3.80 -9.07
CA CYS A 43 5.82 -3.50 -10.36
C CYS A 43 5.65 -4.67 -11.34
N THR A 44 5.86 -5.91 -10.89
CA THR A 44 5.64 -7.11 -11.72
C THR A 44 4.18 -7.23 -12.17
N ILE A 45 3.22 -6.99 -11.28
CA ILE A 45 1.79 -7.00 -11.63
C ILE A 45 1.47 -5.94 -12.67
N LEU A 46 1.92 -4.71 -12.47
CA LEU A 46 1.66 -3.61 -13.41
C LEU A 46 2.28 -3.88 -14.78
N LYS A 47 3.48 -4.47 -14.85
CA LYS A 47 4.09 -4.90 -16.12
C LYS A 47 3.23 -5.96 -16.83
N ASN A 48 2.74 -6.95 -16.08
CA ASN A 48 1.89 -8.00 -16.64
C ASN A 48 0.54 -7.47 -17.15
N LEU A 49 0.05 -6.36 -16.60
CA LEU A 49 -1.15 -5.65 -17.06
C LEU A 49 -0.88 -4.70 -18.25
N GLY A 50 0.34 -4.68 -18.79
CA GLY A 50 0.70 -3.81 -19.92
C GLY A 50 1.12 -2.39 -19.53
N GLY A 51 1.38 -2.13 -18.24
CA GLY A 51 1.83 -0.84 -17.75
C GLY A 51 3.28 -0.54 -18.14
N GLU A 52 3.49 0.23 -19.21
CA GLU A 52 4.83 0.61 -19.70
C GLU A 52 5.66 1.41 -18.69
N LYS A 53 4.98 2.13 -17.78
CA LYS A 53 5.59 2.96 -16.73
C LYS A 53 5.52 2.31 -15.34
N ALA A 54 5.41 0.98 -15.28
CA ALA A 54 5.21 0.23 -14.04
C ALA A 54 6.23 0.55 -12.94
N GLU A 55 7.51 0.70 -13.27
CA GLU A 55 8.56 1.02 -12.28
C GLU A 55 8.34 2.41 -11.66
N ALA A 56 8.01 3.41 -12.48
CA ALA A 56 7.76 4.77 -12.01
C ALA A 56 6.42 4.90 -11.25
N ARG A 57 5.47 4.00 -11.49
CA ARG A 57 4.09 4.10 -10.98
C ARG A 57 3.74 3.11 -9.87
N ALA A 58 4.52 2.05 -9.67
CA ALA A 58 4.35 1.15 -8.53
C ALA A 58 4.41 1.87 -7.16
N PRO A 59 5.32 2.85 -6.93
CA PRO A 59 5.33 3.62 -5.69
C PRO A 59 4.03 4.40 -5.46
N PHE A 60 3.40 4.90 -6.52
CA PHE A 60 2.10 5.59 -6.43
C PHE A 60 1.00 4.63 -5.98
N LEU A 61 0.89 3.45 -6.61
CA LEU A 61 -0.12 2.46 -6.21
C LEU A 61 0.08 2.01 -4.76
N MET A 62 1.33 1.82 -4.36
CA MET A 62 1.66 1.50 -2.97
C MET A 62 1.23 2.61 -2.01
N ALA A 63 1.54 3.87 -2.31
CA ALA A 63 1.16 5.01 -1.48
C ALA A 63 -0.36 5.19 -1.40
N ALA A 64 -1.08 5.02 -2.51
CA ALA A 64 -2.53 5.08 -2.53
C ALA A 64 -3.16 3.99 -1.63
N ALA A 65 -2.69 2.75 -1.75
CA ALA A 65 -3.14 1.64 -0.92
C ALA A 65 -2.84 1.85 0.58
N GLU A 66 -1.66 2.39 0.91
CA GLU A 66 -1.30 2.76 2.29
C GLU A 66 -2.18 3.89 2.83
N GLY A 67 -2.52 4.87 2.01
CA GLY A 67 -3.44 5.96 2.37
C GLY A 67 -4.84 5.44 2.70
N VAL A 68 -5.40 4.55 1.86
CA VAL A 68 -6.70 3.91 2.12
C VAL A 68 -6.67 3.12 3.42
N LEU A 69 -5.61 2.31 3.64
CA LEU A 69 -5.45 1.54 4.85
C LEU A 69 -5.37 2.43 6.09
N LEU A 70 -4.54 3.47 6.06
CA LEU A 70 -4.38 4.40 7.16
C LEU A 70 -5.70 5.15 7.45
N HIS A 71 -6.39 5.63 6.41
CA HIS A 71 -7.68 6.30 6.55
C HIS A 71 -8.73 5.40 7.20
N ARG A 72 -8.80 4.12 6.83
CA ARG A 72 -9.74 3.17 7.44
C ARG A 72 -9.44 2.88 8.91
N ILE A 73 -8.17 2.77 9.30
CA ILE A 73 -7.83 2.46 10.70
C ILE A 73 -7.83 3.68 11.63
N THR A 74 -7.98 4.90 11.10
CA THR A 74 -7.92 6.16 11.85
C THR A 74 -9.16 7.04 11.75
N ILE A 75 -9.80 7.15 10.58
CA ILE A 75 -10.86 8.14 10.33
C ILE A 75 -12.19 7.47 10.00
N ASN A 76 -12.24 6.63 8.97
CA ASN A 76 -13.50 6.05 8.47
C ASN A 76 -13.33 4.54 8.19
N PRO A 77 -13.73 3.67 9.14
CA PRO A 77 -13.62 2.21 8.99
C PRO A 77 -14.33 1.64 7.77
N GLU A 78 -15.32 2.35 7.22
CA GLU A 78 -16.14 1.92 6.08
C GLU A 78 -15.73 2.58 4.76
N ALA A 79 -14.59 3.28 4.71
CA ALA A 79 -14.15 3.92 3.48
C ALA A 79 -14.00 2.90 2.33
N PRO A 80 -14.44 3.23 1.11
CA PRO A 80 -14.47 2.32 -0.02
C PRO A 80 -13.06 1.86 -0.40
N ILE A 81 -12.79 0.55 -0.30
CA ILE A 81 -11.50 -0.02 -0.68
C ILE A 81 -11.46 -0.25 -2.19
N GLU A 82 -12.47 -0.91 -2.72
CA GLU A 82 -12.47 -1.38 -4.12
C GLU A 82 -12.43 -0.20 -5.08
N GLU A 83 -13.28 0.81 -4.90
CA GLU A 83 -13.29 2.00 -5.76
C GLU A 83 -11.97 2.77 -5.67
N SER A 84 -11.40 2.93 -4.48
CA SER A 84 -10.14 3.65 -4.29
C SER A 84 -8.96 2.93 -4.95
N VAL A 85 -8.90 1.60 -4.81
CA VAL A 85 -7.83 0.80 -5.40
C VAL A 85 -7.98 0.69 -6.91
N ALA A 86 -9.21 0.51 -7.42
CA ALA A 86 -9.48 0.48 -8.86
C ALA A 86 -9.03 1.79 -9.52
N LEU A 87 -9.42 2.94 -8.95
CA LEU A 87 -8.98 4.25 -9.43
C LEU A 87 -7.45 4.39 -9.44
N ALA A 88 -6.77 3.92 -8.40
CA ALA A 88 -5.32 3.96 -8.33
C ALA A 88 -4.68 3.06 -9.40
N VAL A 89 -5.21 1.85 -9.63
CA VAL A 89 -4.74 0.94 -10.68
C VAL A 89 -4.94 1.57 -12.06
N ASP A 90 -6.11 2.13 -12.35
CA ASP A 90 -6.39 2.79 -13.63
C ASP A 90 -5.42 3.94 -13.89
N ALA A 91 -5.18 4.79 -12.88
CA ALA A 91 -4.20 5.86 -12.97
C ALA A 91 -2.78 5.33 -13.23
N THR A 92 -2.41 4.16 -12.68
CA THR A 92 -1.11 3.56 -12.99
C THR A 92 -0.99 3.01 -14.41
N LEU A 93 -2.09 2.63 -15.04
CA LEU A 93 -2.11 2.04 -16.38
C LEU A 93 -2.38 3.07 -17.49
N ALA A 94 -2.89 4.25 -17.15
CA ALA A 94 -3.21 5.30 -18.11
C ALA A 94 -2.01 5.67 -19.01
N GLN A 95 -2.21 5.60 -20.33
CA GLN A 95 -1.26 6.14 -21.32
C GLN A 95 -1.24 7.67 -21.13
N ALA A 96 -0.05 8.24 -20.88
CA ALA A 96 0.11 9.69 -20.66
C ALA A 96 0.42 10.41 -21.96
#